data_AF-A0A1W9VDR3-F1
#
_entry.id   AF-A0A1W9VDR3-F1
#
_cell.length_a   1.000
_cell.length_b   1.000
_cell.length_c   1.000
_cell.angle_alpha   90.00
_cell.angle_beta   90.00
_cell.angle_gamma   90.00
#
_symmetry.space_group_name_H-M   'P 1'
#
loop_
_entity.id
_entity.type
_entity.pdbx_description
1 polymer ?
#
loop_
_entity_poly.entity_id
_entity_poly.type
_entity_poly.pdbx_seq_one_letter_code
_entity_poly.pdbx_strand_id
1 'polypeptide(L)'
;MSTYKSSAALHYSMAEFAWILFFLASAASIILYAEELRLQDLNRELLSQNESLIEEVDDLSFRLAEKENAVMPCWKRPDSLIPEIVGTIIIEGSRMIRFSHYSREETVLTLSREDSTFGLSIKVRAVLLKQFQWEREYAAQRNCYLRMKIINHTERYSLYQEVAEVLNGLGIVVVQE
;
A
#
# COMPACT_ATOMS: atom_id res chain seq x y z
N MET A 1 -82.49 -28.16 -22.25
CA MET A 1 -81.93 -26.80 -22.46
C MET A 1 -81.23 -26.39 -21.17
N SER A 2 -80.00 -25.86 -21.23
CA SER A 2 -79.22 -25.30 -20.09
C SER A 2 -78.17 -26.19 -19.36
N THR A 3 -77.23 -26.79 -20.09
CA THR A 3 -75.94 -27.26 -19.50
C THR A 3 -74.72 -26.58 -20.14
N TYR A 4 -74.79 -26.23 -21.43
CA TYR A 4 -73.71 -25.54 -22.15
C TYR A 4 -73.41 -24.12 -21.63
N LYS A 5 -74.39 -23.41 -21.05
CA LYS A 5 -74.18 -22.06 -20.48
C LYS A 5 -73.38 -22.07 -19.16
N SER A 6 -73.44 -23.16 -18.39
CA SER A 6 -72.79 -23.26 -17.08
C SER A 6 -71.27 -23.49 -17.19
N SER A 7 -70.85 -24.34 -18.13
CA SER A 7 -69.42 -24.59 -18.41
C SER A 7 -68.74 -23.34 -18.99
N ALA A 8 -69.39 -22.63 -19.91
CA ALA A 8 -68.86 -21.38 -20.47
C ALA A 8 -68.67 -20.28 -19.40
N ALA A 9 -69.60 -20.15 -18.45
CA ALA A 9 -69.50 -19.19 -17.35
C ALA A 9 -68.34 -19.52 -16.38
N LEU A 10 -68.12 -20.80 -16.09
CA LEU A 10 -66.99 -21.27 -15.29
C LEU A 10 -65.63 -21.00 -15.95
N HIS A 11 -65.52 -21.25 -17.26
CA HIS A 11 -64.30 -20.93 -18.01
C HIS A 11 -64.03 -19.43 -18.09
N TYR A 12 -65.07 -18.61 -18.27
CA TYR A 12 -64.95 -17.16 -18.29
C TYR A 12 -64.49 -16.62 -16.92
N SER A 13 -65.08 -17.12 -15.82
CA SER A 13 -64.68 -16.76 -14.46
C SER A 13 -63.25 -17.19 -14.10
N MET A 14 -62.81 -18.38 -14.53
CA MET A 14 -61.41 -18.81 -14.37
C MET A 14 -60.44 -17.98 -15.21
N ALA A 15 -60.81 -17.61 -16.43
CA ALA A 15 -59.99 -16.75 -17.28
C ALA A 15 -59.86 -15.34 -16.67
N GLU A 16 -60.94 -14.76 -16.16
CA GLU A 16 -60.89 -13.48 -15.42
C GLU A 16 -59.99 -13.57 -14.19
N PHE A 17 -60.07 -14.66 -13.42
CA PHE A 17 -59.20 -14.86 -12.26
C PHE A 17 -57.72 -15.01 -12.65
N ALA A 18 -57.44 -15.74 -13.72
CA ALA A 18 -56.08 -15.88 -14.26
C ALA A 18 -55.52 -14.54 -14.74
N TRP A 19 -56.33 -13.70 -15.39
CA TRP A 19 -55.94 -12.35 -15.77
C TRP A 19 -55.66 -11.47 -14.56
N ILE A 20 -56.50 -11.50 -13.53
CA ILE A 20 -56.27 -10.75 -12.29
C ILE A 20 -54.94 -11.17 -11.64
N LEU A 21 -54.68 -12.49 -11.56
CA LEU A 21 -53.42 -13.01 -11.03
C LEU A 21 -52.22 -12.61 -11.90
N PHE A 22 -52.37 -12.60 -13.22
CA PHE A 22 -51.32 -12.16 -14.13
C PHE A 22 -51.02 -10.65 -13.98
N PHE A 23 -52.04 -9.81 -13.83
CA PHE A 23 -51.84 -8.38 -13.57
C PHE A 23 -51.20 -8.13 -12.20
N LEU A 24 -51.60 -8.88 -11.17
CA LEU A 24 -50.96 -8.81 -9.85
C LEU A 24 -49.50 -9.25 -9.89
N ALA A 25 -49.20 -10.36 -10.57
CA ALA A 25 -47.85 -10.87 -10.72
C ALA A 25 -46.96 -9.89 -11.51
N SER A 26 -47.45 -9.35 -12.62
CA SER A 26 -46.70 -8.37 -13.43
C SER A 26 -46.50 -7.05 -12.68
N ALA A 27 -47.51 -6.54 -11.96
CA ALA A 27 -47.36 -5.37 -11.11
C ALA A 27 -46.33 -5.60 -9.99
N ALA A 28 -46.36 -6.77 -9.33
CA ALA A 28 -45.37 -7.14 -8.32
C ALA A 28 -43.95 -7.24 -8.92
N SER A 29 -43.80 -7.83 -10.11
CA SER A 29 -42.51 -7.88 -10.81
C SER A 29 -41.97 -6.50 -11.17
N ILE A 30 -42.83 -5.57 -11.60
CA ILE A 30 -42.42 -4.18 -11.90
C ILE A 30 -41.94 -3.47 -10.63
N ILE A 31 -42.64 -3.64 -9.50
CA ILE A 31 -42.25 -3.05 -8.22
C ILE A 31 -40.91 -3.62 -7.75
N LEU A 32 -40.73 -4.94 -7.82
CA LEU A 32 -39.47 -5.59 -7.44
C LEU A 32 -38.31 -5.14 -8.33
N TYR A 33 -38.53 -4.99 -9.63
CA TYR A 33 -37.53 -4.51 -10.57
C TYR A 33 -37.13 -3.04 -10.30
N ALA A 34 -38.11 -2.18 -9.98
CA ALA A 34 -37.84 -0.80 -9.62
C ALA A 34 -37.03 -0.68 -8.31
N GLU A 35 -37.34 -1.53 -7.32
CA GLU A 35 -36.58 -1.57 -6.07
C GLU A 35 -35.17 -2.13 -6.27
N GLU A 36 -35.00 -3.13 -7.14
CA GLU A 36 -33.68 -3.67 -7.49
C GLU A 36 -32.79 -2.58 -8.13
N LEU A 37 -33.32 -1.82 -9.09
CA LEU A 37 -32.58 -0.70 -9.71
C LEU A 37 -32.17 0.35 -8.67
N ARG A 38 -33.10 0.73 -7.79
CA ARG A 38 -32.83 1.68 -6.70
C ARG A 38 -31.73 1.17 -5.76
N LEU A 39 -31.76 -0.11 -5.40
CA LEU A 39 -30.72 -0.73 -4.56
C LEU A 39 -29.36 -0.80 -5.26
N GLN A 40 -29.34 -1.05 -6.57
CA GLN A 40 -28.11 -1.03 -7.36
C GLN A 40 -27.48 0.36 -7.40
N ASP A 41 -28.28 1.42 -7.60
CA ASP A 41 -27.79 2.80 -7.58
C ASP A 41 -27.26 3.19 -6.20
N LEU A 42 -27.97 2.84 -5.13
CA LEU A 42 -27.54 3.08 -3.75
C LEU A 42 -26.21 2.35 -3.44
N ASN A 43 -26.06 1.10 -3.89
CA ASN A 43 -24.83 0.35 -3.71
C ASN A 43 -23.66 1.02 -4.46
N ARG A 44 -23.91 1.51 -5.68
CA ARG A 44 -22.90 2.22 -6.46
C ARG A 44 -22.45 3.52 -5.78
N GLU A 45 -23.39 4.27 -5.21
CA GLU A 45 -23.10 5.48 -4.44
C GLU A 45 -22.30 5.16 -3.17
N LEU A 46 -22.70 4.13 -2.41
CA LEU A 46 -21.99 3.71 -1.21
C LEU A 46 -20.58 3.21 -1.51
N LEU A 47 -20.37 2.49 -2.62
CA LEU A 47 -19.05 2.07 -3.06
C LEU A 47 -18.17 3.28 -3.40
N SER A 48 -18.70 4.27 -4.13
CA SER A 48 -17.97 5.49 -4.45
C SER A 48 -17.63 6.31 -3.19
N GLN A 49 -18.55 6.41 -2.24
CA GLN A 49 -18.29 7.07 -0.95
C GLN A 49 -17.22 6.32 -0.15
N ASN A 50 -17.25 4.98 -0.17
CA ASN A 50 -16.25 4.16 0.51
C ASN A 50 -14.86 4.33 -0.11
N GLU A 51 -14.75 4.35 -1.44
CA GLU A 51 -13.49 4.65 -2.13
C GLU A 51 -12.95 6.04 -1.74
N SER A 52 -13.81 7.06 -1.74
CA SER A 52 -13.41 8.42 -1.31
C SER A 52 -12.98 8.47 0.16
N LEU A 53 -13.68 7.74 1.06
CA LEU A 53 -13.33 7.66 2.47
C LEU A 53 -12.03 6.91 2.70
N ILE A 54 -11.75 5.86 1.92
CA ILE A 54 -10.48 5.14 1.95
C ILE A 54 -9.35 6.07 1.54
N GLU A 55 -9.51 6.84 0.46
CA GLU A 55 -8.51 7.84 0.04
C GLU A 55 -8.28 8.91 1.12
N GLU A 56 -9.34 9.38 1.76
CA GLU A 56 -9.24 10.38 2.83
C GLU A 56 -8.58 9.81 4.09
N VAL A 57 -8.87 8.56 4.46
CA VAL A 57 -8.20 7.86 5.55
C VAL A 57 -6.72 7.63 5.22
N ASP A 58 -6.37 7.31 3.98
CA ASP A 58 -4.99 7.18 3.54
C ASP A 58 -4.24 8.52 3.62
N ASP A 59 -4.82 9.64 3.14
CA ASP A 59 -4.20 10.97 3.27
C ASP A 59 -4.07 11.39 4.74
N LEU A 60 -5.10 11.16 5.56
CA LEU A 60 -5.05 11.44 6.98
C LEU A 60 -4.01 10.56 7.68
N SER A 61 -3.92 9.27 7.37
CA SER A 61 -2.91 8.38 7.93
C SER A 61 -1.49 8.77 7.49
N PHE A 62 -1.32 9.25 6.26
CA PHE A 62 -0.07 9.79 5.74
C PHE A 62 0.34 11.05 6.52
N ARG A 63 -0.58 12.00 6.71
CA ARG A 63 -0.33 13.24 7.48
C ARG A 63 -0.11 12.94 8.96
N LEU A 64 -0.82 11.96 9.50
CA LEU A 64 -0.71 11.57 10.91
C LEU A 64 0.62 10.84 11.13
N ALA A 65 1.07 10.00 10.20
CA ALA A 65 2.43 9.45 10.18
C ALA A 65 3.51 10.53 10.02
N GLU A 66 3.27 11.56 9.20
CA GLU A 66 4.16 12.73 9.05
C GLU A 66 4.25 13.57 10.33
N LYS A 67 3.16 13.63 11.11
CA LYS A 67 3.07 14.38 12.37
C LYS A 67 3.55 13.59 13.59
N GLU A 68 3.25 12.29 13.67
CA GLU A 68 3.62 11.41 14.78
C GLU A 68 5.08 10.99 14.72
N ASN A 69 5.65 10.78 13.52
CA ASN A 69 7.03 10.31 13.36
C ASN A 69 8.08 11.41 13.18
N ALA A 70 7.71 12.69 13.38
CA ALA A 70 8.61 13.84 13.32
C ALA A 70 9.49 13.89 12.05
N VAL A 71 9.01 14.56 10.98
CA VAL A 71 9.83 14.96 9.81
C VAL A 71 10.69 13.83 9.26
N MET A 72 10.11 13.02 8.36
CA MET A 72 10.89 12.06 7.57
C MET A 72 12.25 12.65 7.18
N PRO A 73 13.39 12.03 7.56
CA PRO A 73 14.71 12.63 7.43
C PRO A 73 15.19 12.65 5.96
N CYS A 74 14.58 13.51 5.17
CA CYS A 74 14.86 13.70 3.75
C CYS A 74 15.26 15.15 3.50
N TRP A 75 16.39 15.34 2.83
CA TRP A 75 17.04 16.64 2.70
C TRP A 75 16.89 17.19 1.28
N LYS A 76 16.41 18.44 1.14
CA LYS A 76 16.32 19.14 -0.15
C LYS A 76 17.31 20.32 -0.16
N ARG A 77 18.49 20.12 -0.75
CA ARG A 77 19.53 21.16 -0.84
C ARG A 77 19.05 22.33 -1.72
N PRO A 78 19.40 23.61 -1.44
CA PRO A 78 20.22 24.13 -0.33
C PRO A 78 19.44 24.80 0.83
N ASP A 79 18.12 24.92 0.74
CA ASP A 79 17.36 25.88 1.58
C ASP A 79 16.77 25.28 2.87
N SER A 80 16.80 23.95 3.03
CA SER A 80 16.25 23.28 4.21
C SER A 80 17.31 22.96 5.26
N LEU A 81 16.95 23.07 6.54
CA LEU A 81 17.69 22.54 7.69
C LEU A 81 18.12 21.09 7.40
N ILE A 82 19.34 20.74 7.82
CA ILE A 82 19.89 19.40 7.64
C ILE A 82 19.08 18.44 8.53
N PRO A 83 18.35 17.46 7.96
CA PRO A 83 17.54 16.53 8.74
C PRO A 83 18.41 15.48 9.43
N GLU A 84 17.81 14.76 10.38
CA GLU A 84 18.45 13.63 11.06
C GLU A 84 18.90 12.53 10.09
N ILE A 85 19.67 11.58 10.59
CA ILE A 85 20.20 10.46 9.82
C ILE A 85 19.15 9.34 9.82
N VAL A 86 18.76 8.84 8.64
CA VAL A 86 17.71 7.81 8.52
C VAL A 86 18.14 6.45 9.10
N GLY A 87 19.45 6.19 9.14
CA GLY A 87 19.97 4.95 9.67
C GLY A 87 21.48 4.89 9.69
N THR A 88 22.01 3.95 10.47
CA THR A 88 23.45 3.71 10.57
C THR A 88 23.78 2.30 10.14
N ILE A 89 24.79 2.16 9.28
CA ILE A 89 25.38 0.88 8.92
C ILE A 89 26.63 0.69 9.76
N ILE A 90 26.66 -0.37 10.57
CA ILE A 90 27.77 -0.71 11.44
C ILE A 90 28.45 -1.95 10.87
N ILE A 91 29.69 -1.81 10.43
CA ILE A 91 30.52 -2.91 9.96
C ILE A 91 31.30 -3.42 11.18
N GLU A 92 30.78 -4.46 11.82
CA GLU A 92 31.33 -5.01 13.07
C GLU A 92 32.48 -5.98 12.82
N GLY A 93 32.54 -6.57 11.62
CA GLY A 93 33.59 -7.49 11.23
C GLY A 93 33.61 -7.71 9.74
N SER A 94 34.59 -8.49 9.27
CA SER A 94 34.69 -8.87 7.85
C SER A 94 33.49 -9.67 7.33
N ARG A 95 32.59 -10.11 8.21
CA ARG A 95 31.43 -10.94 7.88
C ARG A 95 30.13 -10.51 8.56
N MET A 96 30.12 -9.38 9.24
CA MET A 96 28.97 -8.95 10.03
C MET A 96 28.74 -7.47 9.79
N ILE A 97 27.57 -7.17 9.23
CA ILE A 97 27.12 -5.81 8.97
C ILE A 97 25.75 -5.67 9.62
N ARG A 98 25.62 -4.69 10.50
CA ARG A 98 24.38 -4.37 11.20
C ARG A 98 23.80 -3.08 10.62
N PHE A 99 22.49 -3.08 10.39
CA PHE A 99 21.74 -1.97 9.85
C PHE A 99 20.76 -1.48 10.91
N SER A 100 21.03 -0.31 11.49
CA SER A 100 20.08 0.35 12.38
C SER A 100 19.21 1.33 11.60
N HIS A 101 17.93 1.35 11.95
CA HIS A 101 16.93 2.26 11.41
C HIS A 101 16.56 3.27 12.50
N TYR A 102 16.28 4.52 12.14
CA TYR A 102 15.93 5.55 13.13
C TYR A 102 14.65 5.21 13.94
N SER A 103 13.67 4.56 13.29
CA SER A 103 12.36 4.25 13.88
C SER A 103 12.00 2.76 13.95
N ARG A 104 12.88 1.85 13.51
CA ARG A 104 12.61 0.40 13.41
C ARG A 104 13.72 -0.42 14.03
N GLU A 105 13.44 -1.71 14.26
CA GLU A 105 14.40 -2.66 14.80
C GLU A 105 15.64 -2.84 13.88
N GLU A 106 16.76 -3.18 14.51
CA GLU A 106 18.03 -3.41 13.83
C GLU A 106 17.98 -4.71 13.02
N THR A 107 18.51 -4.67 11.80
CA THR A 107 18.68 -5.87 10.96
C THR A 107 20.15 -6.25 10.93
N VAL A 108 20.47 -7.49 11.29
CA VAL A 108 21.85 -8.01 11.23
C VAL A 108 22.01 -8.88 9.98
N LEU A 109 23.00 -8.53 9.15
CA LEU A 109 23.42 -9.32 8.01
C LEU A 109 24.72 -10.06 8.34
N THR A 110 24.65 -11.39 8.33
CA THR A 110 25.81 -12.27 8.44
C THR A 110 26.20 -12.78 7.06
N LEU A 111 27.44 -12.58 6.68
CA LEU A 111 28.00 -12.96 5.38
C LEU A 111 28.62 -14.36 5.45
N SER A 112 28.39 -15.16 4.41
CA SER A 112 28.99 -16.49 4.27
C SER A 112 30.43 -16.39 3.74
N ARG A 113 31.23 -17.44 3.95
CA ARG A 113 32.60 -17.52 3.43
C ARG A 113 32.69 -17.51 1.90
N GLU A 114 31.61 -17.90 1.23
CA GLU A 114 31.51 -18.01 -0.23
C GLU A 114 31.08 -16.70 -0.89
N ASP A 115 30.75 -15.67 -0.11
CA ASP A 115 30.32 -14.40 -0.65
C ASP A 115 31.53 -13.64 -1.21
N SER A 116 31.62 -13.57 -2.53
CA SER A 116 32.54 -12.67 -3.24
C SER A 116 32.17 -11.21 -2.95
N THR A 117 33.07 -10.26 -3.25
CA THR A 117 32.81 -8.80 -3.16
C THR A 117 31.56 -8.40 -3.95
N PHE A 118 31.35 -9.01 -5.12
CA PHE A 118 30.12 -8.82 -5.89
C PHE A 118 28.88 -9.33 -5.14
N GLY A 119 28.97 -10.52 -4.54
CA GLY A 119 27.91 -11.10 -3.70
C GLY A 119 27.57 -10.24 -2.48
N LEU A 120 28.58 -9.60 -1.86
CA LEU A 120 28.39 -8.65 -0.76
C LEU A 120 27.50 -7.48 -1.19
N SER A 121 27.87 -6.81 -2.28
CA SER A 121 27.17 -5.61 -2.76
C SER A 121 25.68 -5.89 -3.04
N ILE A 122 25.36 -7.07 -3.59
CA ILE A 122 23.99 -7.51 -3.88
C ILE A 122 23.22 -7.73 -2.58
N LYS A 123 23.81 -8.41 -1.59
CA LYS A 123 23.14 -8.66 -0.30
C LYS A 123 22.90 -7.37 0.47
N VAL A 124 23.89 -6.49 0.55
CA VAL A 124 23.76 -5.17 1.18
C VAL A 124 22.66 -4.36 0.49
N ARG A 125 22.67 -4.31 -0.83
CA ARG A 125 21.62 -3.64 -1.62
C ARG A 125 20.24 -4.22 -1.35
N ALA A 126 20.10 -5.54 -1.28
CA ALA A 126 18.82 -6.21 -1.03
C ALA A 126 18.25 -5.88 0.36
N VAL A 127 19.10 -5.89 1.40
CA VAL A 127 18.70 -5.50 2.76
C VAL A 127 18.27 -4.03 2.78
N LEU A 128 19.06 -3.13 2.20
CA LEU A 128 18.74 -1.70 2.16
C LEU A 128 17.46 -1.41 1.39
N LEU A 129 17.26 -2.08 0.24
CA LEU A 129 16.02 -1.99 -0.55
C LEU A 129 14.80 -2.40 0.24
N LYS A 130 14.91 -3.47 1.04
CA LYS A 130 13.79 -3.99 1.84
C LYS A 130 13.52 -3.13 3.08
N GLN A 131 14.57 -2.74 3.80
CA GLN A 131 14.45 -2.07 5.09
C GLN A 131 14.03 -0.60 4.93
N PHE A 132 14.56 0.09 3.92
CA PHE A 132 14.36 1.52 3.66
C PHE A 132 13.51 1.78 2.41
N GLN A 133 12.66 0.84 2.01
CA GLN A 133 11.86 0.95 0.78
C GLN A 133 11.01 2.23 0.78
N TRP A 134 10.29 2.43 1.88
CA TRP A 134 9.32 3.51 2.03
C TRP A 134 9.99 4.88 2.05
N GLU A 135 11.10 5.02 2.79
CA GLU A 135 11.90 6.23 2.86
C GLU A 135 12.44 6.63 1.48
N ARG A 136 12.82 5.63 0.66
CA ARG A 136 13.31 5.87 -0.70
C ARG A 136 12.22 6.27 -1.66
N GLU A 137 11.05 5.65 -1.58
CA GLU A 137 9.88 6.03 -2.38
C GLU A 137 9.46 7.47 -2.04
N TYR A 138 9.41 7.82 -0.76
CA TYR A 138 9.16 9.18 -0.30
C TYR A 138 10.20 10.17 -0.83
N ALA A 139 11.48 9.84 -0.72
CA ALA A 139 12.58 10.68 -1.19
C ALA A 139 12.51 10.93 -2.70
N ALA A 140 12.16 9.89 -3.48
CA ALA A 140 11.96 9.99 -4.92
C ALA A 140 10.76 10.89 -5.28
N GLN A 141 9.62 10.73 -4.60
CA GLN A 141 8.43 11.56 -4.84
C GLN A 141 8.65 13.04 -4.50
N ARG A 142 9.40 13.31 -3.42
CA ARG A 142 9.64 14.68 -2.91
C ARG A 142 10.91 15.33 -3.47
N ASN A 143 11.66 14.62 -4.32
CA ASN A 143 12.96 15.05 -4.84
C ASN A 143 13.92 15.49 -3.72
N CYS A 144 14.09 14.64 -2.71
CA CYS A 144 15.02 14.86 -1.60
C CYS A 144 15.99 13.67 -1.43
N TYR A 145 17.03 13.87 -0.64
CA TYR A 145 18.08 12.88 -0.38
C TYR A 145 17.94 12.29 1.02
N LEU A 146 18.12 10.98 1.14
CA LEU A 146 18.28 10.32 2.43
C LEU A 146 19.72 10.44 2.91
N ARG A 147 19.93 10.51 4.23
CA ARG A 147 21.27 10.62 4.84
C ARG A 147 21.53 9.38 5.71
N MET A 148 22.63 8.69 5.48
CA MET A 148 23.04 7.52 6.27
C MET A 148 24.47 7.64 6.78
N LYS A 149 24.73 7.10 7.96
CA LYS A 149 26.07 7.02 8.55
C LYS A 149 26.63 5.61 8.38
N ILE A 150 27.93 5.50 8.09
CA ILE A 150 28.63 4.22 8.10
C ILE A 150 29.68 4.26 9.22
N ILE A 151 29.60 3.31 10.16
CA ILE A 151 30.58 3.10 11.22
C ILE A 151 31.38 1.85 10.87
N ASN A 152 32.68 2.00 10.63
CA ASN A 152 33.56 0.88 10.35
C ASN A 152 34.39 0.52 11.59
N HIS A 153 34.10 -0.61 12.22
CA HIS A 153 34.90 -1.15 13.33
C HIS A 153 36.00 -2.09 12.86
N THR A 154 36.20 -2.22 11.56
CA THR A 154 37.24 -3.08 10.98
C THR A 154 38.44 -2.28 10.49
N GLU A 155 39.60 -2.93 10.41
CA GLU A 155 40.80 -2.36 9.80
C GLU A 155 40.72 -2.28 8.26
N ARG A 156 39.65 -2.83 7.65
CA ARG A 156 39.49 -2.92 6.20
C ARG A 156 38.70 -1.73 5.67
N TYR A 157 39.39 -0.77 5.07
CA TYR A 157 38.76 0.38 4.43
C TYR A 157 37.98 0.04 3.15
N SER A 158 38.33 -1.06 2.46
CA SER A 158 37.64 -1.47 1.23
C SER A 158 36.16 -1.79 1.47
N LEU A 159 35.82 -2.42 2.59
CA LEU A 159 34.43 -2.73 2.94
C LEU A 159 33.59 -1.46 3.13
N TYR A 160 34.19 -0.41 3.69
CA TYR A 160 33.53 0.89 3.80
C TYR A 160 33.24 1.47 2.42
N GLN A 161 34.22 1.44 1.52
CA GLN A 161 34.06 1.95 0.15
C GLN A 161 32.98 1.18 -0.62
N GLU A 162 32.99 -0.14 -0.55
CA GLU A 162 31.99 -1.00 -1.19
C GLU A 162 30.57 -0.69 -0.70
N VAL A 163 30.37 -0.55 0.61
CA VAL A 163 29.07 -0.18 1.19
C VAL A 163 28.66 1.24 0.80
N ALA A 164 29.61 2.19 0.79
CA ALA A 164 29.35 3.57 0.38
C ALA A 164 28.96 3.67 -1.10
N GLU A 165 29.59 2.89 -1.98
CA GLU A 165 29.22 2.80 -3.39
C GLU A 165 27.81 2.26 -3.58
N VAL A 166 27.42 1.25 -2.80
CA VAL A 166 26.05 0.73 -2.82
C VAL A 166 25.05 1.82 -2.41
N LEU A 167 25.33 2.57 -1.34
CA LEU A 167 24.46 3.66 -0.87
C LEU A 167 24.34 4.78 -1.91
N ASN A 168 25.46 5.21 -2.50
CA ASN A 168 25.47 6.21 -3.57
C ASN A 168 24.65 5.75 -4.78
N GLY A 169 24.79 4.47 -5.17
CA GLY A 169 23.99 3.87 -6.24
C GLY A 169 22.49 3.78 -5.95
N LEU A 170 22.08 3.92 -4.69
CA LEU A 170 20.67 3.98 -4.26
C LEU A 170 20.16 5.42 -4.09
N GLY A 171 21.00 6.44 -4.32
CA GLY A 171 20.67 7.84 -4.12
C GLY A 171 20.71 8.30 -2.65
N ILE A 172 21.41 7.55 -1.80
CA ILE A 172 21.56 7.84 -0.37
C ILE A 172 22.92 8.52 -0.14
N VAL A 173 22.90 9.64 0.58
CA VAL A 173 24.10 10.41 0.92
C VAL A 173 24.74 9.85 2.18
N VAL A 174 26.02 9.50 2.08
CA VAL A 174 26.83 9.07 3.21
C VAL A 174 27.35 10.28 3.98
N VAL A 175 27.14 10.31 5.29
CA VAL A 175 27.56 11.40 6.17
C VAL A 175 28.55 10.92 7.24
N GLN A 176 29.50 11.78 7.59
CA GLN A 176 30.45 11.60 8.69
C GLN A 176 30.15 12.67 9.75
N GLU A 177 29.18 12.38 10.62
CA GLU A 177 28.80 13.19 11.79
C GLU A 177 29.13 12.46 13.08
#